data_AF-A0A380NZH6-F1
#
_entry.id   AF-A0A380NZH6-F1
#
_cell.length_a   1.000
_cell.length_b   1.000
_cell.length_c   1.000
_cell.angle_alpha   90.00
_cell.angle_beta   90.00
_cell.angle_gamma   90.00
#
_symmetry.space_group_name_H-M   'P 1'
#
loop_
_entity.id
_entity.type
_entity.pdbx_description
1 polymer ?
#
loop_
_entity_poly.entity_id
_entity_poly.type
_entity_poly.pdbx_seq_one_letter_code
_entity_poly.pdbx_strand_id
1 'polypeptide(L)'
;MKKTQQFGVKLRELTREELPAFKALTEDTAKRVGFADKPLEFYQIFFDDYGERAHYVVAEINFVDYINNEKDVIAKLDEKLTKLGERLAVKETKKNRGQFNEFTDQKQQHQKRIQKLWICLANKSQRMM
;
A
#
# COMPACT_ATOMS: atom_id res chain seq x y z
N MET A 1 -9.89 -10.52 3.82
CA MET A 1 -9.24 -9.74 4.91
C MET A 1 -7.71 -9.88 4.98
N LYS A 2 -7.10 -11.06 4.80
CA LYS A 2 -5.63 -11.24 4.92
C LYS A 2 -4.77 -10.33 4.03
N LYS A 3 -5.21 -10.04 2.79
CA LYS A 3 -4.48 -9.15 1.86
C LYS A 3 -4.53 -7.68 2.28
N THR A 4 -5.64 -7.20 2.84
CA THR A 4 -5.82 -5.80 3.27
C THR A 4 -4.83 -5.41 4.37
N GLN A 5 -4.64 -6.29 5.36
CA GLN A 5 -3.62 -6.13 6.40
C GLN A 5 -2.20 -6.24 5.83
N GLN A 6 -1.96 -7.18 4.91
CA GLN A 6 -0.67 -7.33 4.26
C GLN A 6 -0.24 -6.06 3.50
N PHE A 7 -1.20 -5.34 2.90
CA PHE A 7 -0.92 -4.09 2.19
C PHE A 7 -0.87 -2.85 3.09
N GLY A 8 -1.07 -3.00 4.40
CA GLY A 8 -1.05 -1.87 5.33
C GLY A 8 -2.18 -0.87 5.09
N VAL A 9 -3.31 -1.32 4.54
CA VAL A 9 -4.49 -0.46 4.35
C VAL A 9 -5.04 -0.08 5.72
N LYS A 10 -5.19 1.22 5.95
CA LYS A 10 -5.78 1.77 7.18
C LYS A 10 -7.14 2.38 6.84
N LEU A 11 -8.08 2.22 7.77
CA LEU A 11 -9.34 2.95 7.74
C LEU A 11 -9.17 4.18 8.61
N ARG A 12 -9.61 5.33 8.10
CA ARG A 12 -9.56 6.59 8.81
C ARG A 12 -10.86 7.36 8.59
N GLU A 13 -11.40 7.89 9.67
CA GLU A 13 -12.50 8.85 9.60
C GLU A 13 -11.97 10.20 9.12
N LEU A 14 -12.71 10.81 8.19
CA LEU A 14 -12.40 12.12 7.65
C LEU A 14 -12.96 13.22 8.53
N THR A 15 -12.24 14.32 8.62
CA THR A 15 -12.77 15.56 9.17
C THR A 15 -13.57 16.34 8.12
N ARG A 16 -14.33 17.34 8.57
CA ARG A 16 -15.12 18.20 7.69
C ARG A 16 -14.25 18.91 6.63
N GLU A 17 -13.03 19.28 7.00
CA GLU A 17 -12.07 19.98 6.12
C GLU A 17 -11.55 19.09 4.99
N GLU A 18 -11.66 17.76 5.13
CA GLU A 18 -11.22 16.78 4.15
C GLU A 18 -12.31 16.38 3.15
N LEU A 19 -13.55 16.84 3.35
CA LEU A 19 -14.67 16.59 2.43
C LEU A 19 -14.43 17.05 0.99
N PRO A 20 -13.70 18.14 0.69
CA PRO A 20 -13.32 18.48 -0.68
C PRO A 20 -12.47 17.39 -1.35
N ALA A 21 -11.53 16.78 -0.62
CA ALA A 21 -10.71 15.69 -1.15
C ALA A 21 -11.54 14.41 -1.37
N PHE A 22 -12.46 14.12 -0.45
CA PHE A 22 -13.43 13.04 -0.61
C PHE A 22 -14.30 13.22 -1.85
N LYS A 23 -14.85 14.43 -2.04
CA LYS A 23 -15.65 14.80 -3.22
C LYS A 23 -14.90 14.60 -4.53
N ALA A 24 -13.62 14.97 -4.58
CA ALA A 24 -12.80 14.73 -5.78
C ALA A 24 -12.69 13.23 -6.11
N LEU A 25 -12.52 12.38 -5.09
CA LEU A 25 -12.45 10.92 -5.26
C LEU A 25 -13.78 10.31 -5.72
N THR A 26 -14.91 10.76 -5.14
CA THR A 26 -16.24 10.29 -5.53
C THR A 26 -16.59 10.75 -6.93
N GLU A 27 -16.18 11.95 -7.32
CA GLU A 27 -16.41 12.50 -8.66
C GLU A 27 -15.66 11.73 -9.74
N ASP A 28 -14.38 11.45 -9.52
CA ASP A 28 -13.58 10.63 -10.43
C ASP A 28 -14.19 9.23 -10.59
N THR A 29 -14.71 8.67 -9.49
CA THR A 29 -15.42 7.40 -9.52
C THR A 29 -16.73 7.50 -10.29
N ALA A 30 -17.53 8.53 -10.05
CA ALA A 30 -18.80 8.77 -10.72
C ALA A 30 -18.63 8.96 -12.22
N LYS A 31 -17.64 9.75 -12.65
CA LYS A 31 -17.23 9.93 -14.05
C LYS A 31 -16.86 8.59 -14.71
N ARG A 32 -16.09 7.76 -14.02
CA ARG A 32 -15.67 6.44 -14.53
C ARG A 32 -16.84 5.47 -14.69
N VAL A 33 -17.79 5.50 -13.77
CA VAL A 33 -18.95 4.58 -13.76
C VAL A 33 -20.09 5.12 -14.65
N GLY A 34 -20.13 6.43 -14.91
CA GLY A 34 -21.13 7.08 -15.76
C GLY A 34 -22.38 7.56 -15.01
N PHE A 35 -22.24 7.95 -13.74
CA PHE A 35 -23.33 8.56 -12.96
C PHE A 35 -22.96 9.96 -12.45
N ALA A 36 -23.97 10.73 -12.04
CA ALA A 36 -23.78 12.08 -11.49
C ALA A 36 -23.49 12.02 -9.99
N ASP A 37 -22.39 12.64 -9.57
CA ASP A 37 -22.03 12.80 -8.16
C ASP A 37 -22.78 13.96 -7.50
N LYS A 38 -22.94 13.92 -6.17
CA LYS A 38 -23.50 15.03 -5.39
C LYS A 38 -22.50 16.18 -5.26
N PRO A 39 -22.95 17.45 -5.17
CA PRO A 39 -22.05 18.59 -4.98
C PRO A 39 -21.42 18.58 -3.57
N LEU A 40 -20.37 19.37 -3.34
CA LEU A 40 -19.66 19.40 -2.05
C LEU A 40 -20.57 19.81 -0.89
N GLU A 41 -21.48 20.76 -1.12
CA GLU A 41 -22.42 21.28 -0.13
C GLU A 41 -23.29 20.18 0.46
N PHE A 42 -23.67 19.18 -0.34
CA PHE A 42 -24.43 18.03 0.13
C PHE A 42 -23.66 17.27 1.22
N TYR A 43 -22.37 17.02 0.99
CA TYR A 43 -21.54 16.28 1.93
C TYR A 43 -21.28 17.07 3.22
N GLN A 44 -21.12 18.40 3.11
CA GLN A 44 -20.94 19.30 4.25
C GLN A 44 -22.20 19.40 5.10
N ILE A 45 -23.37 19.62 4.48
CA ILE A 45 -24.66 19.66 5.20
C ILE A 45 -24.91 18.33 5.90
N PHE A 46 -24.65 17.21 5.23
CA PHE A 46 -24.79 15.89 5.85
C PHE A 46 -23.85 15.69 7.05
N PHE A 47 -22.62 16.19 6.98
CA PHE A 47 -21.69 16.16 8.11
C PHE A 47 -22.21 17.02 9.28
N ASP A 48 -22.65 18.23 8.99
CA ASP A 48 -23.05 19.22 9.99
C ASP A 48 -24.37 18.86 10.69
N ASP A 49 -25.36 18.35 9.94
CA ASP A 49 -26.70 18.02 10.47
C ASP A 49 -26.71 16.73 11.28
N TYR A 50 -25.90 15.75 10.88
CA TYR A 50 -25.87 14.44 11.53
C TYR A 50 -24.78 14.34 12.59
N GLY A 51 -23.73 15.17 12.52
CA GLY A 51 -22.64 15.21 13.50
C GLY A 51 -22.07 13.82 13.76
N GLU A 52 -22.01 13.41 15.03
CA GLU A 52 -21.51 12.09 15.46
C GLU A 52 -22.32 10.89 14.95
N ARG A 53 -23.45 11.11 14.28
CA ARG A 53 -24.27 10.04 13.69
C ARG A 53 -23.89 9.73 12.24
N ALA A 54 -22.97 10.50 11.66
CA ALA A 54 -22.50 10.35 10.29
C ALA A 54 -20.98 10.31 10.24
N HIS A 55 -20.43 9.27 9.58
CA HIS A 55 -18.99 9.12 9.42
C HIS A 55 -18.63 8.99 7.94
N TYR A 56 -17.69 9.80 7.50
CA TYR A 56 -17.01 9.59 6.23
C TYR A 56 -15.72 8.83 6.49
N VAL A 57 -15.59 7.65 5.88
CA VAL A 57 -14.43 6.77 6.11
C VAL A 57 -13.69 6.57 4.79
N VAL A 58 -12.37 6.71 4.84
CA VAL A 58 -11.50 6.38 3.71
C VAL A 58 -10.63 5.17 4.03
N ALA A 59 -10.31 4.41 2.98
CA ALA A 59 -9.28 3.39 3.02
C ALA A 59 -8.01 3.96 2.36
N GLU A 60 -6.95 4.13 3.13
CA GLU A 60 -5.69 4.70 2.66
C GLU A 60 -4.53 3.70 2.80
N ILE A 61 -3.54 3.85 1.93
CA ILE A 61 -2.26 3.13 2.00
C ILE A 61 -1.16 4.18 2.02
N ASN A 62 -0.30 4.12 3.03
CA ASN A 62 0.92 4.91 3.07
C ASN A 62 2.03 4.17 2.33
N PHE A 63 2.44 4.70 1.17
CA PHE A 63 3.49 4.08 0.35
C PHE A 63 4.87 4.12 1.00
N VAL A 64 5.18 5.12 1.84
CA VAL A 64 6.45 5.18 2.58
C VAL A 64 6.51 4.08 3.62
N ASP A 65 5.46 3.94 4.44
CA ASP A 65 5.35 2.85 5.43
C ASP A 65 5.44 1.49 4.74
N TYR A 66 4.75 1.32 3.61
CA TYR A 66 4.79 0.09 2.84
C TYR A 66 6.19 -0.24 2.34
N ILE A 67 6.91 0.73 1.76
CA ILE A 67 8.28 0.53 1.27
C ILE A 67 9.20 0.16 2.43
N ASN A 68 9.06 0.79 3.59
CA ASN A 68 9.87 0.48 4.77
C ASN A 68 9.62 -0.96 5.26
N ASN A 69 8.36 -1.38 5.33
CA ASN A 69 8.02 -2.76 5.68
C ASN A 69 8.63 -3.78 4.71
N GLU A 70 8.59 -3.50 3.40
CA GLU A 70 9.21 -4.38 2.40
C GLU A 70 10.74 -4.43 2.54
N LYS A 71 11.39 -3.32 2.89
CA LYS A 71 12.84 -3.27 3.19
C LYS A 71 13.21 -4.10 4.42
N ASP A 72 12.40 -4.05 5.48
CA ASP A 72 12.63 -4.86 6.68
C ASP A 72 12.51 -6.36 6.40
N VAL A 73 11.57 -6.75 5.54
CA VAL A 73 11.45 -8.14 5.09
C VAL A 73 12.67 -8.56 4.28
N ILE A 74 13.15 -7.69 3.38
CA ILE A 74 14.38 -7.94 2.60
C ILE A 74 15.59 -8.11 3.53
N ALA A 75 15.76 -7.26 4.54
CA ALA A 75 16.86 -7.35 5.49
C ALA A 75 16.87 -8.71 6.23
N LYS A 76 15.70 -9.18 6.67
CA LYS A 76 15.55 -10.50 7.30
C LYS A 76 15.84 -11.66 6.34
N LEU A 77 15.51 -11.51 5.05
CA LEU A 77 15.87 -12.50 4.03
C LEU A 77 17.37 -12.51 3.78
N ASP A 78 18.02 -11.35 3.78
CA ASP A 78 19.47 -11.22 3.61
C ASP A 78 20.24 -11.92 4.74
N GLU A 79 19.83 -11.75 5.99
CA GLU A 79 20.43 -12.48 7.12
C GLU A 79 20.31 -14.01 6.95
N LYS A 80 19.15 -14.49 6.45
CA LYS A 80 18.93 -15.93 6.20
C LYS A 80 19.78 -16.43 5.03
N LEU A 81 19.90 -15.64 3.96
CA LEU A 81 20.71 -15.97 2.80
C LEU A 81 22.19 -16.04 3.14
N THR A 82 22.70 -15.12 3.96
CA THR A 82 24.09 -15.16 4.45
C THR A 82 24.37 -16.45 5.21
N LYS A 83 23.54 -16.80 6.20
CA LYS A 83 23.70 -18.03 7.00
C LYS A 83 23.59 -19.30 6.13
N LEU A 84 22.72 -19.32 5.13
CA LEU A 84 22.61 -20.44 4.20
C LEU A 84 23.80 -20.51 3.24
N GLY A 85 24.32 -19.37 2.80
CA GLY A 85 25.52 -19.27 1.97
C GLY A 85 26.75 -19.85 2.66
N GLU A 86 26.97 -19.52 3.93
CA GLU A 86 28.03 -20.10 4.77
C GLU A 86 27.89 -21.63 4.88
N ARG A 87 26.69 -22.13 5.15
CA ARG A 87 26.42 -23.57 5.23
C ARG A 87 26.68 -24.29 3.91
N LEU A 88 26.31 -23.67 2.79
CA LEU A 88 26.53 -24.20 1.45
C LEU A 88 28.01 -24.25 1.09
N ALA A 89 28.81 -23.26 1.52
CA ALA A 89 30.25 -23.25 1.31
C ALA A 89 30.97 -24.38 2.08
N VAL A 90 30.48 -24.74 3.28
CA VAL A 90 31.00 -25.87 4.06
C VAL A 90 30.59 -27.21 3.45
N LYS A 91 29.30 -27.35 3.11
CA LYS A 91 28.77 -28.57 2.48
C LYS A 91 27.51 -28.26 1.67
N GLU A 92 27.60 -28.51 0.38
CA GLU A 92 26.45 -28.38 -0.50
C GLU A 92 25.47 -29.54 -0.29
N THR A 93 24.22 -29.19 0.05
CA THR A 93 23.12 -30.15 0.15
C THR A 93 21.96 -29.64 -0.70
N LYS A 94 21.24 -30.55 -1.35
CA LYS A 94 20.05 -30.22 -2.17
C LYS A 94 19.02 -29.41 -1.37
N LYS A 95 18.86 -29.73 -0.08
CA LYS A 95 17.95 -29.02 0.83
C LYS A 95 18.39 -27.56 1.03
N ASN A 96 19.63 -27.31 1.42
CA ASN A 96 20.11 -25.94 1.66
C ASN A 96 20.14 -25.13 0.36
N ARG A 97 20.48 -25.76 -0.77
CA ARG A 97 20.50 -25.10 -2.09
C ARG A 97 19.11 -24.68 -2.51
N GLY A 98 18.12 -25.58 -2.36
CA GLY A 98 16.71 -25.29 -2.65
C GLY A 98 16.19 -24.14 -1.78
N GLN A 99 16.46 -24.18 -0.48
CA GLN A 99 16.03 -23.12 0.44
C GLN A 99 16.68 -21.76 0.13
N PHE A 100 17.97 -21.76 -0.25
CA PHE A 100 18.66 -20.53 -0.68
C PHE A 100 18.01 -19.92 -1.91
N ASN A 101 17.71 -20.74 -2.93
CA ASN A 101 17.07 -20.28 -4.16
C ASN A 101 15.67 -19.72 -3.85
N GLU A 102 14.89 -20.41 -3.02
CA GLU A 102 13.57 -19.96 -2.61
C GLU A 102 13.62 -18.58 -1.93
N PHE A 103 14.52 -18.38 -0.96
CA PHE A 103 14.67 -17.08 -0.29
C PHE A 103 15.20 -15.98 -1.23
N THR A 104 16.00 -16.36 -2.22
CA THR A 104 16.48 -15.44 -3.26
C THR A 104 15.32 -14.97 -4.13
N ASP A 105 14.47 -15.90 -4.57
CA ASP A 105 13.27 -15.59 -5.36
C ASP A 105 12.29 -14.73 -4.56
N GLN A 106 12.07 -15.05 -3.28
CA GLN A 106 11.25 -14.21 -2.38
C GLN A 106 11.81 -12.79 -2.29
N LYS A 107 13.11 -12.62 -2.05
CA LYS A 107 13.76 -11.31 -2.00
C LYS A 107 13.53 -10.51 -3.28
N GLN A 108 13.72 -11.14 -4.45
CA GLN A 108 13.48 -10.48 -5.74
C GLN A 108 12.03 -10.03 -5.92
N GLN A 109 11.05 -10.81 -5.44
CA GLN A 109 9.65 -10.42 -5.49
C GLN A 109 9.38 -9.15 -4.66
N HIS A 110 9.95 -9.06 -3.45
CA HIS A 110 9.83 -7.87 -2.61
C HIS A 110 10.49 -6.64 -3.25
N GLN A 111 11.67 -6.79 -3.86
CA GLN A 111 12.34 -5.71 -4.60
C GLN A 111 11.50 -5.21 -5.78
N LYS A 112 10.87 -6.11 -6.54
CA LYS A 112 9.97 -5.74 -7.64
C LYS A 112 8.75 -4.94 -7.17
N ARG A 113 8.22 -5.24 -5.97
CA ARG A 113 7.10 -4.46 -5.39
C ARG A 113 7.52 -3.04 -5.06
N ILE A 114 8.68 -2.86 -4.43
CA ILE A 114 9.25 -1.54 -4.14
C ILE A 114 9.44 -0.75 -5.45
N GLN A 115 10.01 -1.37 -6.48
CA GLN A 115 10.22 -0.71 -7.78
C GLN A 115 8.91 -0.23 -8.42
N LYS A 116 7.85 -1.04 -8.41
CA LYS A 116 6.54 -0.65 -8.92
C LYS A 116 5.96 0.56 -8.17
N LEU A 117 6.16 0.63 -6.86
CA LEU A 117 5.68 1.76 -6.06
C LEU A 117 6.44 3.04 -6.35
N TRP A 118 7.76 2.97 -6.57
CA TRP A 118 8.54 4.13 -7.01
C TRP A 118 8.05 4.69 -8.35
N ILE A 119 7.73 3.81 -9.30
CA ILE A 119 7.15 4.21 -10.60
C ILE A 119 5.80 4.92 -10.37
N CYS A 120 4.95 4.36 -9.50
CA CYS A 120 3.65 4.97 -9.18
C CYS A 120 3.79 6.37 -8.55
N LEU A 121 4.74 6.54 -7.62
CA LEU A 121 5.04 7.82 -6.97
C LEU A 121 5.57 8.85 -7.98
N ALA A 122 6.50 8.46 -8.85
CA ALA A 122 7.05 9.34 -9.89
C ALA A 122 5.96 9.83 -10.86
N ASN A 123 5.08 8.93 -11.30
CA ASN A 123 3.98 9.27 -12.21
C ASN A 123 2.91 10.16 -11.56
N LYS A 124 2.68 10.03 -10.25
CA LYS A 124 1.77 10.93 -9.51
C LYS A 124 2.33 12.35 -9.44
N SER A 125 3.65 12.50 -9.25
CA SER A 125 4.30 13.81 -9.23
C SER A 125 4.17 14.58 -10.55
N GLN A 126 4.11 13.86 -11.68
CA GLN A 126 3.91 14.45 -13.02
C GLN A 126 2.46 14.82 -13.35
N ARG A 127 1.47 14.29 -12.61
CA ARG A 127 0.04 14.60 -12.80
C ARG A 127 -0.47 15.76 -11.94
N MET A 128 0.34 16.22 -10.97
CA MET A 128 0.02 17.35 -10.08
C MET A 128 0.76 18.66 -10.47
N MET A 129 1.54 18.64 -11.56
CA MET A 129 2.03 19.82 -12.27
C MET A 129 1.22 19.99 -13.55
#